data_AF-A0A7V9M1F1-F1
#
_entry.id   AF-A0A7V9M1F1-F1
#
_cell.length_a   1.000
_cell.length_b   1.000
_cell.length_c   1.000
_cell.angle_alpha   90.00
_cell.angle_beta   90.00
_cell.angle_gamma   90.00
#
_symmetry.space_group_name_H-M   'P 1'
#
loop_
_entity.id
_entity.type
_entity.pdbx_description
1 polymer ?
#
loop_
_entity_poly.entity_id
_entity_poly.type
_entity_poly.pdbx_seq_one_letter_code
_entity_poly.pdbx_strand_id
1 'polypeptide(L)'
;HQVKGRNEALIVYASAASSNTDSIPNIVYHNGWASNGGMRNGNSYYGIQLPLGPALGGPLFFAHYSFLGINPNSLTDVYANYFTQNTAHTQINYNYCIANPKGFNGYSNLVWGLTASDEQNGYSAHAPDNDNGTISPTAAISSLPYTPVESMNALKFFYYTLGDKLWKEYGFIDAFNLTNVWFADSFLAIDQGPQIVMIENYRSDLLWNLFMSCPEVKRGMKQLGFQSPNL
;
A
#
# COMPACT_ATOMS: atom_id res chain seq x y z
N HIS A 1 1.89 -21.73 4.71
CA HIS A 1 2.91 -20.83 4.12
C HIS A 1 3.45 -19.93 5.23
N GLN A 2 4.76 -19.72 5.34
CA GLN A 2 5.31 -18.83 6.38
C GLN A 2 5.08 -17.37 5.99
N VAL A 3 4.65 -16.52 6.94
CA VAL A 3 4.48 -15.07 6.70
C VAL A 3 5.78 -14.35 7.03
N LYS A 4 6.52 -13.92 6.00
CA LYS A 4 7.79 -13.20 6.14
C LYS A 4 7.69 -11.81 5.53
N GLY A 5 8.36 -10.85 6.16
CA GLY A 5 8.41 -9.47 5.72
C GLY A 5 9.47 -9.24 4.63
N ARG A 6 9.36 -8.16 3.86
CA ARG A 6 8.28 -7.16 3.90
C ARG A 6 7.23 -7.46 2.82
N ASN A 7 5.97 -7.53 3.23
CA ASN A 7 4.78 -7.58 2.38
C ASN A 7 3.58 -6.91 3.09
N GLU A 8 2.34 -7.21 2.72
CA GLU A 8 1.08 -6.66 3.25
C GLU A 8 0.72 -7.08 4.68
N ALA A 9 1.42 -8.06 5.27
CA ALA A 9 0.92 -8.82 6.42
C ALA A 9 1.48 -8.38 7.79
N LEU A 10 2.04 -7.18 7.92
CA LEU A 10 2.55 -6.65 9.20
C LEU A 10 1.49 -6.71 10.31
N ILE A 11 0.24 -6.38 9.99
CA ILE A 11 -0.90 -6.40 10.92
C ILE A 11 -1.14 -7.78 11.55
N VAL A 12 -0.74 -8.87 10.89
CA VAL A 12 -0.87 -10.23 11.46
C VAL A 12 0.00 -10.34 12.71
N TYR A 13 1.24 -9.88 12.65
CA TYR A 13 2.16 -9.89 13.80
C TYR A 13 1.75 -8.88 14.86
N ALA A 14 1.33 -7.67 14.46
CA ALA A 14 0.83 -6.67 15.39
C ALA A 14 -0.40 -7.18 16.17
N SER A 15 -1.36 -7.79 15.49
CA SER A 15 -2.57 -8.36 16.10
C SER A 15 -2.25 -9.55 16.99
N ALA A 16 -1.34 -10.44 16.55
CA ALA A 16 -0.91 -11.58 17.35
C ALA A 16 -0.22 -11.13 18.66
N ALA A 17 0.62 -10.10 18.63
CA ALA A 17 1.24 -9.56 19.84
C ALA A 17 0.22 -8.83 20.75
N SER A 18 -0.85 -8.29 20.14
CA SER A 18 -1.92 -7.57 20.84
C SER A 18 -2.92 -8.51 21.53
N SER A 19 -2.96 -9.80 21.21
CA SER A 19 -3.88 -10.75 21.87
C SER A 19 -3.74 -10.71 23.41
N ASN A 20 -4.87 -10.78 24.13
CA ASN A 20 -4.89 -10.86 25.59
C ASN A 20 -4.77 -12.30 26.10
N THR A 21 -4.98 -13.29 25.23
CA THR A 21 -5.02 -14.72 25.58
C THR A 21 -3.85 -15.48 24.96
N ASP A 22 -3.57 -15.22 23.69
CA ASP A 22 -2.65 -16.01 22.86
C ASP A 22 -1.59 -15.10 22.21
N SER A 23 -0.90 -14.30 23.05
CA SER A 23 0.10 -13.36 22.55
C SER A 23 1.38 -14.06 22.10
N ILE A 24 1.95 -13.58 20.98
CA ILE A 24 3.25 -14.07 20.53
C ILE A 24 4.40 -13.38 21.27
N PRO A 25 5.50 -14.09 21.60
CA PRO A 25 6.70 -13.46 22.13
C PRO A 25 7.41 -12.66 21.03
N ASN A 26 8.14 -11.62 21.43
CA ASN A 26 8.84 -10.72 20.51
C ASN A 26 9.77 -11.46 19.51
N ILE A 27 10.37 -12.58 19.93
CA ILE A 27 11.24 -13.39 19.07
C ILE A 27 10.54 -13.91 17.81
N VAL A 28 9.22 -14.12 17.83
CA VAL A 28 8.44 -14.55 16.65
C VAL A 28 8.41 -13.45 15.60
N TYR A 29 8.28 -12.18 16.01
CA TYR A 29 8.36 -11.03 15.10
C TYR A 29 9.76 -10.90 14.50
N HIS A 30 10.79 -10.88 15.34
CA HIS A 30 12.16 -10.66 14.87
C HIS A 30 12.67 -11.80 13.97
N ASN A 31 12.47 -13.07 14.36
CA ASN A 31 12.94 -14.21 13.57
C ASN A 31 12.03 -14.55 12.39
N GLY A 32 10.71 -14.37 12.56
CA GLY A 32 9.70 -14.72 11.56
C GLY A 32 9.47 -13.60 10.56
N TRP A 33 8.76 -12.55 10.98
CA TRP A 33 8.45 -11.40 10.12
C TRP A 33 9.72 -10.72 9.61
N ALA A 34 10.54 -10.20 10.52
CA ALA A 34 11.67 -9.39 10.13
C ALA A 34 12.86 -10.20 9.59
N SER A 35 12.82 -11.53 9.72
CA SER A 35 13.91 -12.44 9.34
C SER A 35 15.27 -11.95 9.85
N ASN A 36 15.31 -11.47 11.09
CA ASN A 36 16.48 -10.83 11.72
C ASN A 36 17.13 -9.71 10.88
N GLY A 37 16.31 -8.92 10.21
CA GLY A 37 16.75 -7.85 9.32
C GLY A 37 16.87 -8.27 7.85
N GLY A 38 16.56 -9.51 7.49
CA GLY A 38 16.55 -9.99 6.10
C GLY A 38 15.55 -9.27 5.18
N MET A 39 14.59 -8.53 5.74
CA MET A 39 13.67 -7.68 4.99
C MET A 39 14.24 -6.31 4.59
N ARG A 40 15.47 -5.96 5.02
CA ARG A 40 16.11 -4.69 4.65
C ARG A 40 16.43 -4.66 3.16
N ASN A 41 16.15 -3.52 2.52
CA ASN A 41 16.50 -3.26 1.13
C ASN A 41 17.65 -2.24 1.07
N GLY A 42 17.36 -0.96 1.31
CA GLY A 42 18.34 0.13 1.37
C GLY A 42 18.80 0.67 0.01
N ASN A 43 18.38 0.07 -1.12
CA ASN A 43 18.74 0.53 -2.45
C ASN A 43 17.95 1.77 -2.88
N SER A 44 18.46 2.47 -3.90
CA SER A 44 17.81 3.64 -4.50
C SER A 44 17.16 3.30 -5.83
N TYR A 45 15.92 3.76 -6.03
CA TYR A 45 15.14 3.62 -7.26
C TYR A 45 14.57 4.98 -7.61
N TYR A 46 14.80 5.47 -8.84
CA TYR A 46 14.39 6.82 -9.25
C TYR A 46 14.86 7.93 -8.28
N GLY A 47 16.06 7.76 -7.71
CA GLY A 47 16.63 8.68 -6.72
C GLY A 47 16.05 8.56 -5.30
N ILE A 48 15.12 7.64 -5.06
CA ILE A 48 14.45 7.43 -3.76
C ILE A 48 14.98 6.17 -3.10
N GLN A 49 15.46 6.29 -1.87
CA GLN A 49 15.89 5.13 -1.10
C GLN A 49 14.67 4.37 -0.55
N LEU A 50 14.61 3.05 -0.79
CA LEU A 50 13.58 2.16 -0.25
C LEU A 50 14.13 1.40 0.98
N PRO A 51 13.63 1.66 2.20
CA PRO A 51 14.17 1.03 3.41
C PRO A 51 14.05 -0.51 3.45
N LEU A 52 12.88 -1.06 3.13
CA LEU A 52 12.51 -2.46 3.28
C LEU A 52 11.87 -3.04 2.01
N GLY A 53 11.89 -4.37 1.89
CA GLY A 53 11.15 -5.14 0.89
C GLY A 53 11.92 -5.50 -0.37
N PRO A 54 11.27 -6.14 -1.36
CA PRO A 54 11.92 -6.53 -2.60
C PRO A 54 12.35 -5.31 -3.43
N ALA A 55 13.08 -5.55 -4.52
CA ALA A 55 13.41 -4.48 -5.46
C ALA A 55 12.14 -3.79 -5.96
N LEU A 56 12.16 -2.46 -6.06
CA LEU A 56 11.01 -1.63 -6.40
C LEU A 56 9.78 -1.74 -5.47
N GLY A 57 9.86 -2.56 -4.40
CA GLY A 57 8.93 -2.62 -3.28
C GLY A 57 7.74 -3.57 -3.42
N GLY A 58 7.37 -3.97 -4.64
CA GLY A 58 6.25 -4.87 -4.94
C GLY A 58 4.94 -4.15 -5.28
N PRO A 59 3.80 -4.87 -5.25
CA PRO A 59 2.48 -4.28 -5.46
C PRO A 59 2.14 -3.25 -4.39
N LEU A 60 1.53 -2.13 -4.79
CA LEU A 60 1.41 -0.97 -3.90
C LEU A 60 0.52 -1.20 -2.67
N PHE A 61 -0.40 -2.17 -2.71
CA PHE A 61 -1.22 -2.56 -1.56
C PHE A 61 -0.41 -2.99 -0.31
N PHE A 62 0.87 -3.33 -0.46
CA PHE A 62 1.79 -3.54 0.67
C PHE A 62 1.96 -2.30 1.56
N ALA A 63 1.69 -1.11 1.03
CA ALA A 63 1.68 0.14 1.79
C ALA A 63 0.28 0.49 2.33
N HIS A 64 -0.76 -0.32 2.07
CA HIS A 64 -2.15 0.01 2.42
C HIS A 64 -2.73 -0.91 3.50
N TYR A 65 -2.79 -2.23 3.28
CA TYR A 65 -3.68 -3.10 4.07
C TYR A 65 -3.37 -3.11 5.57
N SER A 66 -2.11 -3.31 5.94
CA SER A 66 -1.70 -3.25 7.34
C SER A 66 -1.88 -1.86 7.96
N PHE A 67 -1.91 -0.83 7.13
CA PHE A 67 -1.91 0.57 7.53
C PHE A 67 -3.29 1.24 7.41
N LEU A 68 -4.35 0.46 7.21
CA LEU A 68 -5.73 0.98 7.30
C LEU A 68 -6.06 1.40 8.75
N GLY A 69 -5.58 0.63 9.72
CA GLY A 69 -5.69 0.91 11.15
C GLY A 69 -4.37 1.29 11.82
N ILE A 70 -3.27 0.58 11.52
CA ILE A 70 -1.96 0.96 12.06
C ILE A 70 -1.56 2.31 11.46
N ASN A 71 -1.42 3.32 12.31
CA ASN A 71 -0.98 4.64 11.87
C ASN A 71 0.53 4.62 11.59
N PRO A 72 0.98 4.82 10.33
CA PRO A 72 2.40 4.83 10.00
C PRO A 72 3.09 6.14 10.42
N ASN A 73 2.35 7.21 10.72
CA ASN A 73 2.91 8.52 11.07
C ASN A 73 3.76 8.42 12.34
N SER A 74 5.04 8.78 12.21
CA SER A 74 6.04 8.65 13.28
C SER A 74 6.16 7.24 13.88
N LEU A 75 5.68 6.21 13.18
CA LEU A 75 5.81 4.83 13.60
C LEU A 75 7.19 4.31 13.19
N THR A 76 7.96 3.86 14.16
CA THR A 76 9.28 3.27 13.94
C THR A 76 9.45 1.97 14.70
N ASP A 77 10.35 1.13 14.23
CA ASP A 77 10.97 0.08 15.02
C ASP A 77 12.47 0.02 14.70
N VAL A 78 13.17 -1.04 15.14
CA VAL A 78 14.60 -1.22 14.86
C VAL A 78 14.94 -1.36 13.36
N TYR A 79 13.94 -1.62 12.51
CA TYR A 79 14.14 -1.89 11.09
C TYR A 79 13.88 -0.68 10.21
N ALA A 80 12.79 0.08 10.45
CA ALA A 80 12.46 1.24 9.62
C ALA A 80 11.58 2.30 10.31
N ASN A 81 11.46 3.45 9.66
CA ASN A 81 10.33 4.36 9.81
C ASN A 81 9.28 4.01 8.76
N TYR A 82 8.05 3.71 9.20
CA TYR A 82 7.01 3.15 8.35
C TYR A 82 6.31 4.18 7.46
N PHE A 83 6.22 5.45 7.89
CA PHE A 83 5.78 6.53 7.00
C PHE A 83 6.80 6.73 5.87
N THR A 84 8.09 6.82 6.20
CA THR A 84 9.16 6.91 5.19
C THR A 84 9.14 5.72 4.23
N GLN A 85 8.97 4.50 4.74
CA GLN A 85 8.85 3.29 3.92
C GLN A 85 7.68 3.37 2.93
N ASN A 86 6.49 3.72 3.40
CA ASN A 86 5.28 3.72 2.58
C ASN A 86 5.29 4.87 1.55
N THR A 87 5.80 6.04 1.94
CA THR A 87 6.01 7.16 1.02
C THR A 87 7.05 6.83 -0.05
N ALA A 88 8.19 6.24 0.33
CA ALA A 88 9.20 5.81 -0.64
C ALA A 88 8.64 4.77 -1.62
N HIS A 89 7.92 3.77 -1.13
CA HIS A 89 7.28 2.74 -1.96
C HIS A 89 6.30 3.36 -2.97
N THR A 90 5.46 4.28 -2.50
CA THR A 90 4.48 4.98 -3.33
C THR A 90 5.14 5.84 -4.40
N GLN A 91 6.14 6.64 -4.04
CA GLN A 91 6.84 7.50 -4.98
C GLN A 91 7.63 6.70 -6.03
N ILE A 92 8.19 5.54 -5.67
CA ILE A 92 8.85 4.64 -6.63
C ILE A 92 7.84 4.07 -7.63
N ASN A 93 6.66 3.63 -7.16
CA ASN A 93 5.59 3.14 -8.04
C ASN A 93 5.09 4.23 -9.00
N TYR A 94 4.86 5.45 -8.48
CA TYR A 94 4.52 6.64 -9.27
C TYR A 94 5.58 6.98 -10.32
N ASN A 95 6.85 7.07 -9.92
CA ASN A 95 7.95 7.42 -10.82
C ASN A 95 8.22 6.35 -11.89
N TYR A 96 8.01 5.06 -11.56
CA TYR A 96 8.03 4.00 -12.55
C TYR A 96 6.96 4.23 -13.63
N CYS A 97 5.72 4.52 -13.22
CA CYS A 97 4.63 4.75 -14.16
C CYS A 97 4.89 5.98 -15.05
N ILE A 98 5.45 7.06 -14.49
CA ILE A 98 5.83 8.24 -15.29
C ILE A 98 6.94 7.90 -16.29
N ALA A 99 7.97 7.18 -15.84
CA ALA A 99 9.09 6.80 -16.70
C ALA A 99 8.64 5.86 -17.83
N ASN A 100 7.58 5.08 -17.58
CA ASN A 100 6.92 4.20 -18.54
C ASN A 100 7.91 3.41 -19.42
N PRO A 101 8.83 2.62 -18.82
CA PRO A 101 9.92 1.99 -19.56
C PRO A 101 9.42 0.99 -20.62
N LYS A 102 8.18 0.52 -20.50
CA LYS A 102 7.54 -0.41 -21.43
C LYS A 102 6.68 0.27 -22.50
N GLY A 103 6.52 1.59 -22.43
CA GLY A 103 5.81 2.38 -23.45
C GLY A 103 4.30 2.10 -23.51
N PHE A 104 3.65 1.78 -22.38
CA PHE A 104 2.21 1.55 -22.32
C PHE A 104 1.42 2.86 -22.50
N ASN A 105 0.26 2.77 -23.15
CA ASN A 105 -0.56 3.95 -23.42
C ASN A 105 -1.11 4.55 -22.12
N GLY A 106 -1.13 5.88 -22.06
CA GLY A 106 -1.77 6.66 -20.99
C GLY A 106 -0.93 6.86 -19.73
N TYR A 107 0.02 5.96 -19.43
CA TYR A 107 0.94 6.07 -18.28
C TYR A 107 1.56 7.47 -18.22
N SER A 108 1.39 8.14 -17.08
CA SER A 108 1.76 9.54 -16.90
C SER A 108 1.71 9.94 -15.42
N ASN A 109 1.98 11.21 -15.12
CA ASN A 109 1.74 11.77 -13.79
C ASN A 109 0.24 11.83 -13.39
N LEU A 110 -0.68 11.53 -14.32
CA LEU A 110 -2.13 11.47 -14.08
C LEU A 110 -2.68 10.05 -14.12
N VAL A 111 -1.94 9.09 -14.67
CA VAL A 111 -2.33 7.69 -14.82
C VAL A 111 -1.18 6.83 -14.33
N TRP A 112 -1.28 6.44 -13.06
CA TRP A 112 -0.26 5.66 -12.36
C TRP A 112 -0.94 4.77 -11.31
N GLY A 113 -0.18 3.80 -10.82
CA GLY A 113 -0.60 2.92 -9.73
C GLY A 113 -0.65 1.46 -10.16
N LEU A 114 0.40 0.73 -9.82
CA LEU A 114 0.51 -0.71 -10.03
C LEU A 114 0.29 -1.45 -8.72
N THR A 115 -0.72 -2.32 -8.69
CA THR A 115 -1.03 -3.19 -7.55
C THR A 115 -1.77 -4.45 -8.03
N ALA A 116 -1.95 -5.43 -7.15
CA ALA A 116 -2.71 -6.62 -7.48
C ALA A 116 -4.17 -6.29 -7.75
N SER A 117 -4.73 -6.83 -8.84
CA SER A 117 -6.06 -6.53 -9.35
C SER A 117 -6.43 -7.47 -10.51
N ASP A 118 -7.67 -7.37 -10.97
CA ASP A 118 -8.10 -7.98 -12.22
C ASP A 118 -7.31 -7.43 -13.43
N GLU A 119 -7.11 -8.29 -14.42
CA GLU A 119 -6.60 -7.96 -15.75
C GLU A 119 -7.50 -8.58 -16.83
N GLN A 120 -7.31 -8.19 -18.10
CA GLN A 120 -8.16 -8.63 -19.21
C GLN A 120 -8.44 -10.14 -19.26
N ASN A 121 -7.47 -10.98 -18.84
CA ASN A 121 -7.58 -12.44 -18.90
C ASN A 121 -7.31 -13.11 -17.54
N GLY A 122 -7.55 -12.44 -16.43
CA GLY A 122 -7.37 -13.06 -15.11
C GLY A 122 -7.11 -12.05 -14.00
N TYR A 123 -6.14 -12.38 -13.15
CA TYR A 123 -5.74 -11.59 -12.00
C TYR A 123 -4.22 -11.68 -11.85
N SER A 124 -3.56 -10.57 -11.56
CA SER A 124 -2.11 -10.53 -11.41
C SER A 124 -1.69 -9.55 -10.33
N ALA A 125 -0.56 -9.83 -9.69
CA ALA A 125 0.05 -8.95 -8.71
C ALA A 125 0.88 -7.87 -9.41
N HIS A 126 0.22 -6.88 -10.02
CA HIS A 126 0.95 -5.85 -10.78
C HIS A 126 1.85 -5.01 -9.88
N ALA A 127 3.06 -4.77 -10.37
CA ALA A 127 4.12 -4.04 -9.69
C ALA A 127 5.11 -3.51 -10.74
N PRO A 128 6.03 -2.59 -10.39
CA PRO A 128 7.06 -2.12 -11.32
C PRO A 128 7.88 -3.23 -12.02
N ASP A 129 8.08 -4.37 -11.37
CA ASP A 129 8.78 -5.55 -11.92
C ASP A 129 7.83 -6.57 -12.60
N ASN A 130 6.52 -6.37 -12.49
CA ASN A 130 5.46 -7.18 -13.09
C ASN A 130 4.36 -6.28 -13.67
N ASP A 131 4.70 -5.57 -14.75
CA ASP A 131 3.82 -4.60 -15.40
C ASP A 131 3.38 -5.10 -16.79
N ASN A 132 2.07 -5.12 -17.06
CA ASN A 132 1.48 -5.45 -18.37
C ASN A 132 0.64 -4.29 -18.97
N GLY A 133 0.74 -3.09 -18.40
CA GLY A 133 -0.01 -1.91 -18.81
C GLY A 133 -1.34 -1.73 -18.06
N THR A 134 -1.67 -2.61 -17.13
CA THR A 134 -2.88 -2.51 -16.30
C THR A 134 -2.64 -1.56 -15.13
N ILE A 135 -3.50 -0.57 -14.99
CA ILE A 135 -3.54 0.41 -13.89
C ILE A 135 -4.75 0.10 -13.02
N SER A 136 -4.57 0.19 -11.71
CA SER A 136 -5.65 -0.06 -10.74
C SER A 136 -5.86 1.18 -9.87
N PRO A 137 -7.04 1.83 -9.92
CA PRO A 137 -7.30 3.08 -9.20
C PRO A 137 -6.96 3.03 -7.70
N THR A 138 -7.16 1.89 -7.03
CA THR A 138 -6.84 1.73 -5.61
C THR A 138 -5.38 2.00 -5.29
N ALA A 139 -4.44 1.71 -6.21
CA ALA A 139 -3.02 1.92 -5.95
C ALA A 139 -2.72 3.40 -5.69
N ALA A 140 -3.17 4.28 -6.58
CA ALA A 140 -2.97 5.71 -6.44
C ALA A 140 -3.86 6.32 -5.34
N ILE A 141 -5.16 5.98 -5.32
CA ILE A 141 -6.14 6.61 -4.43
C ILE A 141 -5.86 6.25 -2.97
N SER A 142 -5.59 4.98 -2.65
CA SER A 142 -5.30 4.56 -1.28
C SER A 142 -3.95 5.04 -0.76
N SER A 143 -3.12 5.61 -1.64
CA SER A 143 -1.86 6.27 -1.30
C SER A 143 -1.99 7.76 -1.00
N LEU A 144 -3.21 8.31 -0.93
CA LEU A 144 -3.46 9.73 -0.58
C LEU A 144 -2.70 10.22 0.67
N PRO A 145 -2.61 9.46 1.78
CA PRO A 145 -1.85 9.94 2.94
C PRO A 145 -0.33 10.04 2.73
N TYR A 146 0.21 9.39 1.69
CA TYR A 146 1.65 9.34 1.42
C TYR A 146 2.07 10.30 0.31
N THR A 147 1.27 10.41 -0.75
CA THR A 147 1.53 11.27 -1.92
C THR A 147 0.26 12.06 -2.29
N PRO A 148 -0.20 12.98 -1.43
CA PRO A 148 -1.53 13.58 -1.57
C PRO A 148 -1.71 14.35 -2.88
N VAL A 149 -0.66 14.99 -3.40
CA VAL A 149 -0.73 15.76 -4.64
C VAL A 149 -0.87 14.82 -5.84
N GLU A 150 0.01 13.82 -5.93
CA GLU A 150 0.05 12.83 -7.03
C GLU A 150 -1.22 11.97 -7.05
N SER A 151 -1.66 11.50 -5.88
CA SER A 151 -2.87 10.69 -5.73
C SER A 151 -4.13 11.50 -6.04
N MET A 152 -4.21 12.77 -5.61
CA MET A 152 -5.33 13.64 -5.94
C MET A 152 -5.39 13.97 -7.43
N ASN A 153 -4.24 14.14 -8.08
CA ASN A 153 -4.18 14.37 -9.52
C ASN A 153 -4.69 13.16 -10.31
N ALA A 154 -4.29 11.95 -9.92
CA ALA A 154 -4.80 10.72 -10.52
C ALA A 154 -6.30 10.54 -10.27
N LEU A 155 -6.77 10.71 -9.03
CA LEU A 155 -8.19 10.64 -8.68
C LEU A 155 -9.03 11.60 -9.55
N LYS A 156 -8.60 12.86 -9.66
CA LYS A 156 -9.29 13.86 -10.50
C LYS A 156 -9.29 13.47 -11.97
N PHE A 157 -8.19 12.92 -12.49
CA PHE A 157 -8.14 12.48 -13.88
C PHE A 157 -9.05 11.27 -14.13
N PHE A 158 -9.02 10.28 -13.24
CA PHE A 158 -9.89 9.10 -13.31
C PHE A 158 -11.36 9.52 -13.29
N TYR A 159 -11.73 10.48 -12.44
CA TYR A 159 -13.11 10.93 -12.31
C TYR A 159 -13.55 11.91 -13.42
N TYR A 160 -12.80 12.99 -13.66
CA TYR A 160 -13.23 14.06 -14.57
C TYR A 160 -12.87 13.81 -16.03
N THR A 161 -11.88 12.97 -16.32
CA THR A 161 -11.42 12.71 -17.71
C THR A 161 -11.81 11.32 -18.20
N LEU A 162 -11.54 10.26 -17.42
CA LEU A 162 -11.95 8.90 -17.81
C LEU A 162 -13.42 8.62 -17.45
N GLY A 163 -13.95 9.30 -16.43
CA GLY A 163 -15.39 9.42 -16.16
C GLY A 163 -16.12 8.10 -16.20
N ASP A 164 -17.19 8.03 -16.98
CA ASP A 164 -18.08 6.87 -17.09
C ASP A 164 -17.38 5.58 -17.57
N LYS A 165 -16.12 5.63 -18.02
CA LYS A 165 -15.33 4.41 -18.27
C LYS A 165 -14.87 3.76 -16.96
N LEU A 166 -14.55 4.55 -15.94
CA LEU A 166 -14.05 4.07 -14.66
C LEU A 166 -15.06 4.20 -13.52
N TRP A 167 -15.85 5.27 -13.48
CA TRP A 167 -16.78 5.55 -12.39
C TRP A 167 -18.16 4.94 -12.66
N LYS A 168 -18.63 4.12 -11.73
CA LYS A 168 -19.83 3.28 -11.82
C LYS A 168 -20.55 3.22 -10.46
N GLU A 169 -21.47 2.25 -10.30
CA GLU A 169 -22.35 2.12 -9.12
C GLU A 169 -21.61 2.13 -7.77
N TYR A 170 -20.44 1.47 -7.69
CA TYR A 170 -19.67 1.34 -6.44
C TYR A 170 -18.38 2.15 -6.42
N GLY A 171 -18.28 3.18 -7.27
CA GLY A 171 -17.10 4.02 -7.42
C GLY A 171 -16.25 3.62 -8.62
N PHE A 172 -14.92 3.70 -8.50
CA PHE A 172 -14.02 3.26 -9.57
C PHE A 172 -14.07 1.73 -9.73
N ILE A 173 -14.09 1.25 -10.96
CA ILE A 173 -13.86 -0.17 -11.31
C ILE A 173 -12.46 -0.62 -10.88
N ASP A 174 -12.27 -1.93 -10.81
CA ASP A 174 -11.06 -2.54 -10.26
C ASP A 174 -9.77 -2.15 -10.98
N ALA A 175 -9.78 -2.21 -12.31
CA ALA A 175 -8.61 -1.94 -13.13
C ALA A 175 -8.97 -1.56 -14.58
N PHE A 176 -7.98 -1.02 -15.29
CA PHE A 176 -8.09 -0.72 -16.72
C PHE A 176 -6.73 -0.79 -17.40
N ASN A 177 -6.73 -0.97 -18.72
CA ASN A 177 -5.54 -0.99 -19.56
C ASN A 177 -5.80 -0.21 -20.85
N LEU A 178 -5.15 0.94 -21.02
CA LEU A 178 -5.35 1.79 -22.19
C LEU A 178 -4.56 1.34 -23.43
N THR A 179 -3.62 0.40 -23.26
CA THR A 179 -2.90 -0.20 -24.39
C THR A 179 -3.79 -1.22 -25.10
N ASN A 180 -4.42 -2.10 -24.34
CA ASN A 180 -5.36 -3.11 -24.86
C ASN A 180 -6.81 -2.63 -24.92
N VAL A 181 -7.06 -1.38 -24.51
CA VAL A 181 -8.39 -0.75 -24.41
C VAL A 181 -9.38 -1.65 -23.66
N TRP A 182 -9.00 -2.02 -22.44
CA TRP A 182 -9.77 -2.85 -21.54
C TRP A 182 -10.11 -2.09 -20.26
N PHE A 183 -11.31 -2.34 -19.74
CA PHE A 183 -11.84 -1.78 -18.50
C PHE A 183 -12.54 -2.92 -17.78
N ALA A 184 -12.20 -3.15 -16.51
CA ALA A 184 -12.88 -4.13 -15.68
C ALA A 184 -14.39 -3.85 -15.59
N ASP A 185 -15.19 -4.91 -15.50
CA ASP A 185 -16.60 -4.85 -15.14
C ASP A 185 -16.85 -5.19 -13.65
N SER A 186 -15.76 -5.33 -12.89
CA SER A 186 -15.74 -5.78 -11.50
C SER A 186 -15.40 -4.67 -10.50
N PHE A 187 -15.69 -4.96 -9.23
CA PHE A 187 -15.25 -4.22 -8.06
C PHE A 187 -14.82 -5.24 -7.01
N LEU A 188 -13.55 -5.21 -6.60
CA LEU A 188 -13.06 -6.10 -5.55
C LEU A 188 -13.12 -5.40 -4.20
N ALA A 189 -13.64 -6.08 -3.18
CA ALA A 189 -13.76 -5.51 -1.83
C ALA A 189 -12.39 -5.08 -1.26
N ILE A 190 -11.34 -5.84 -1.59
CA ILE A 190 -9.96 -5.58 -1.17
C ILE A 190 -9.33 -4.36 -1.84
N ASP A 191 -9.91 -3.87 -2.93
CA ASP A 191 -9.44 -2.69 -3.67
C ASP A 191 -10.38 -1.49 -3.45
N GLN A 192 -11.69 -1.70 -3.27
CA GLN A 192 -12.61 -0.62 -2.88
C GLN A 192 -12.42 -0.16 -1.43
N GLY A 193 -12.25 -1.10 -0.49
CA GLY A 193 -12.16 -0.82 0.94
C GLY A 193 -11.03 0.16 1.30
N PRO A 194 -9.79 -0.09 0.87
CA PRO A 194 -8.66 0.80 1.13
C PRO A 194 -8.84 2.21 0.58
N GLN A 195 -9.52 2.39 -0.56
CA GLN A 195 -9.77 3.73 -1.11
C GLN A 195 -10.55 4.57 -0.12
N ILE A 196 -11.66 4.04 0.39
CA ILE A 196 -12.53 4.73 1.36
C ILE A 196 -11.76 5.03 2.65
N VAL A 197 -11.11 4.01 3.21
CA VAL A 197 -10.44 4.14 4.52
C VAL A 197 -9.25 5.09 4.45
N MET A 198 -8.43 5.01 3.41
CA MET A 198 -7.24 5.86 3.28
C MET A 198 -7.57 7.29 2.88
N ILE A 199 -8.66 7.52 2.12
CA ILE A 199 -9.22 8.87 1.94
C ILE A 199 -9.59 9.46 3.31
N GLU A 200 -10.29 8.71 4.16
CA GLU A 200 -10.73 9.24 5.44
C GLU A 200 -9.57 9.42 6.43
N ASN A 201 -8.60 8.51 6.46
CA ASN A 201 -7.38 8.69 7.23
C ASN A 201 -6.60 9.94 6.77
N TYR A 202 -6.49 10.19 5.46
CA TYR A 202 -5.89 11.43 4.95
C TYR A 202 -6.64 12.68 5.42
N ARG A 203 -7.97 12.63 5.52
CA ARG A 203 -8.81 13.79 5.86
C ARG A 203 -8.85 14.10 7.35
N SER A 204 -8.87 13.08 8.20
CA SER A 204 -9.22 13.23 9.62
C SER A 204 -8.50 12.28 10.57
N ASP A 205 -7.60 11.42 10.06
CA ASP A 205 -6.96 10.34 10.80
C ASP A 205 -7.95 9.38 11.50
N LEU A 206 -9.22 9.30 11.07
CA LEU A 206 -10.29 8.64 11.84
C LEU A 206 -9.99 7.18 12.21
N LEU A 207 -9.69 6.33 11.22
CA LEU A 207 -9.51 4.90 11.46
C LEU A 207 -8.20 4.62 12.18
N TRP A 208 -7.17 5.43 11.91
CA TRP A 208 -5.93 5.45 12.66
C TRP A 208 -6.15 5.78 14.13
N ASN A 209 -6.90 6.83 14.44
CA ASN A 209 -7.19 7.23 15.81
C ASN A 209 -7.98 6.15 16.55
N LEU A 210 -8.98 5.54 15.89
CA LEU A 210 -9.77 4.47 16.47
C LEU A 210 -8.89 3.23 16.77
N PHE A 211 -8.17 2.71 15.78
CA PHE A 211 -7.36 1.50 15.97
C PHE A 211 -6.22 1.70 16.97
N MET A 212 -5.51 2.83 16.87
CA MET A 212 -4.39 3.15 17.78
C MET A 212 -4.87 3.51 19.19
N SER A 213 -6.18 3.73 19.42
CA SER A 213 -6.72 3.95 20.77
C SER A 213 -6.81 2.66 21.61
N CYS A 214 -6.83 1.48 20.97
CA CYS A 214 -6.99 0.19 21.64
C CYS A 214 -5.80 -0.12 22.57
N PRO A 215 -6.03 -0.33 23.89
CA PRO A 215 -4.95 -0.64 24.83
C PRO A 215 -4.14 -1.89 24.47
N GLU A 216 -4.81 -2.90 23.92
CA GLU A 216 -4.20 -4.14 23.45
C GLU A 216 -3.24 -3.92 22.29
N VAL A 217 -3.58 -3.04 21.33
CA VAL A 217 -2.73 -2.66 20.21
C VAL A 217 -1.48 -1.96 20.71
N LYS A 218 -1.65 -0.97 21.60
CA LYS A 218 -0.53 -0.24 22.22
C LYS A 218 0.44 -1.18 22.92
N ARG A 219 -0.08 -2.08 23.75
CA ARG A 219 0.71 -3.08 24.49
C ARG A 219 1.44 -4.01 23.53
N GLY A 220 0.73 -4.61 22.58
CA GLY A 220 1.29 -5.58 21.64
C GLY A 220 2.38 -4.98 20.76
N MET A 221 2.12 -3.81 20.16
CA MET A 221 3.12 -3.15 19.30
C MET A 221 4.35 -2.69 20.09
N LYS A 222 4.19 -2.16 21.32
CA LYS A 222 5.32 -1.85 22.21
C LYS A 222 6.17 -3.08 22.54
N GLN A 223 5.53 -4.23 22.78
CA GLN A 223 6.23 -5.50 23.04
C GLN A 223 7.07 -5.96 21.84
N LEU A 224 6.67 -5.62 20.62
CA LEU A 224 7.44 -5.89 19.40
C LEU A 224 8.54 -4.84 19.13
N GLY A 225 8.66 -3.82 19.98
CA GLY A 225 9.68 -2.77 19.86
C GLY A 225 9.27 -1.58 18.99
N PHE A 226 7.99 -1.43 18.66
CA PHE A 226 7.51 -0.25 17.95
C PHE A 226 7.46 0.98 18.86
N GLN A 227 7.69 2.14 18.26
CA GLN A 227 7.64 3.45 18.89
C GLN A 227 6.80 4.41 18.05
N SER A 228 5.95 5.19 18.70
CA SER A 228 5.14 6.26 18.10
C SER A 228 4.59 7.14 19.22
N PRO A 229 4.33 8.44 19.00
CA PRO A 229 3.63 9.29 19.98
C PRO A 229 2.27 8.74 20.42
N ASN A 230 1.63 7.91 19.58
CA ASN A 230 0.29 7.36 19.82
C ASN A 230 0.31 5.94 20.42
N LEU A 231 1.50 5.36 20.67
CA LEU A 231 1.66 4.03 21.27
C LEU A 231 1.82 4.10 22.79
#